data_AF-A0A7Y2HET6-F1
#
_entry.id   AF-A0A7Y2HET6-F1
#
_cell.length_a   1.000
_cell.length_b   1.000
_cell.length_c   1.000
_cell.angle_alpha   90.00
_cell.angle_beta   90.00
_cell.angle_gamma   90.00
#
_symmetry.space_group_name_H-M   'P 1'
#
loop_
_entity.id
_entity.type
_entity.pdbx_description
1 polymer ?
#
loop_
_entity_poly.entity_id
_entity_poly.type
_entity_poly.pdbx_seq_one_letter_code
_entity_poly.pdbx_strand_id
1 'polypeptide(L)'
;MIKNQELRKTLIEWPGDVEDMIEDEINQDQIYRGPYKDFLVRHLSWSDMIKSYSNDQVRFNIISLDTMPENSIIKSDYYAALSSMYFLNLLHSRTSLCMISNQETNVLKKKAEVIIELIENELD
;
A
#
# COMPACT_ATOMS: atom_id res chain seq x y z
N MET A 1 -10.72 -18.79 -31.75
CA MET A 1 -10.51 -17.33 -31.93
C MET A 1 -11.61 -16.64 -31.17
N ILE A 2 -11.28 -15.70 -30.27
CA ILE A 2 -12.28 -14.91 -29.55
C ILE A 2 -13.08 -14.12 -30.58
N LYS A 3 -14.39 -14.34 -30.64
CA LYS A 3 -15.34 -13.69 -31.55
C LYS A 3 -15.77 -12.33 -31.01
N ASN A 4 -15.87 -12.20 -29.69
CA ASN A 4 -16.22 -10.95 -29.04
C ASN A 4 -15.02 -9.96 -29.11
N GLN A 5 -15.16 -8.92 -29.92
CA GLN A 5 -14.11 -7.90 -30.13
C GLN A 5 -13.86 -7.07 -28.86
N GLU A 6 -14.89 -6.85 -28.05
CA GLU A 6 -14.79 -6.14 -26.78
C GLU A 6 -13.98 -6.97 -25.78
N LEU A 7 -14.32 -8.25 -25.61
CA LEU A 7 -13.55 -9.15 -24.75
C LEU A 7 -12.08 -9.22 -25.17
N ARG A 8 -11.83 -9.35 -26.48
CA ARG A 8 -10.46 -9.38 -27.01
C ARG A 8 -9.69 -8.11 -26.68
N LYS A 9 -10.30 -6.94 -26.84
CA LYS A 9 -9.68 -5.65 -26.54
C LYS A 9 -9.36 -5.55 -25.04
N THR A 10 -10.34 -5.84 -24.20
CA THR A 10 -10.21 -5.73 -22.74
C THR A 10 -9.15 -6.70 -22.20
N LEU A 11 -9.05 -7.92 -22.73
CA LEU A 11 -8.00 -8.89 -22.34
C LEU A 11 -6.58 -8.46 -22.75
N ILE A 12 -6.44 -7.68 -23.82
CA ILE A 12 -5.14 -7.14 -24.25
C ILE A 12 -4.71 -5.97 -23.35
N GLU A 13 -5.67 -5.12 -22.96
CA GLU A 13 -5.41 -3.94 -22.13
C GLU A 13 -5.17 -4.29 -20.66
N TRP A 14 -5.87 -5.31 -20.15
CA TRP A 14 -5.90 -5.66 -18.73
C TRP A 14 -4.53 -5.83 -18.06
N PRO A 15 -3.54 -6.53 -18.66
CA PRO A 15 -2.21 -6.64 -18.05
C PRO A 15 -1.51 -5.29 -17.87
N GLY A 16 -1.70 -4.36 -18.81
CA GLY A 16 -1.12 -3.01 -18.74
C GLY A 16 -1.72 -2.19 -17.61
N ASP A 17 -3.05 -2.20 -17.46
CA ASP A 17 -3.70 -1.46 -16.38
C ASP A 17 -3.27 -1.95 -14.98
N VAL A 18 -2.99 -3.25 -14.85
CA VAL A 18 -2.48 -3.85 -13.61
C VAL A 18 -1.02 -3.46 -13.37
N GLU A 19 -0.19 -3.48 -14.41
CA GLU A 19 1.22 -3.10 -14.32
C GLU A 19 1.37 -1.62 -13.95
N ASP A 20 0.60 -0.73 -14.59
CA ASP A 20 0.58 0.71 -14.30
C ASP A 20 0.22 0.98 -12.82
N MET A 21 -0.80 0.30 -12.29
CA MET A 21 -1.18 0.44 -10.88
C MET A 21 -0.06 -0.03 -9.93
N ILE A 22 0.61 -1.14 -10.24
CA ILE A 22 1.71 -1.66 -9.42
C ILE A 22 2.90 -0.68 -9.44
N GLU A 23 3.25 -0.16 -10.62
CA GLU A 23 4.32 0.82 -10.77
C GLU A 23 4.04 2.07 -9.94
N ASP A 24 2.82 2.60 -10.02
CA ASP A 24 2.41 3.78 -9.27
C ASP A 24 2.46 3.55 -7.74
N GLU A 25 2.01 2.40 -7.25
CA GLU A 25 2.11 2.07 -5.82
C GLU A 25 3.57 1.99 -5.34
N ILE A 26 4.45 1.37 -6.12
CA ILE A 26 5.88 1.27 -5.79
C ILE A 26 6.52 2.67 -5.76
N ASN A 27 6.23 3.49 -6.76
CA ASN A 27 6.76 4.85 -6.86
C ASN A 27 6.27 5.72 -5.68
N GLN A 28 4.99 5.62 -5.32
CA GLN A 28 4.44 6.31 -4.16
C GLN A 28 5.09 5.85 -2.84
N ASP A 29 5.34 4.55 -2.67
CA ASP A 29 6.03 4.05 -1.48
C ASP A 29 7.41 4.69 -1.35
N GLN A 30 8.18 4.76 -2.43
CA GLN A 30 9.53 5.34 -2.40
C GLN A 30 9.52 6.84 -2.09
N ILE A 31 8.59 7.61 -2.67
CA ILE A 31 8.55 9.07 -2.52
C ILE A 31 8.08 9.48 -1.12
N TYR A 32 7.07 8.80 -0.56
CA TYR A 32 6.39 9.27 0.64
C TYR A 32 6.73 8.47 1.90
N ARG A 33 7.07 7.18 1.79
CA ARG A 33 7.39 6.35 2.96
C ARG A 33 8.72 6.73 3.59
N GLY A 34 9.72 7.10 2.80
CA GLY A 34 11.03 7.54 3.30
C GLY A 34 10.91 8.75 4.24
N PRO A 35 10.44 9.91 3.74
CA PRO A 35 10.29 11.12 4.56
C PRO A 35 9.33 10.93 5.74
N TYR A 36 8.26 10.15 5.56
CA TYR A 36 7.32 9.84 6.64
C TYR A 36 7.97 9.00 7.74
N LYS A 37 8.68 7.92 7.38
CA LYS A 37 9.43 7.09 8.31
C LYS A 37 10.50 7.90 9.04
N ASP A 38 11.25 8.72 8.33
CA ASP A 38 12.30 9.58 8.90
C ASP A 38 11.73 10.59 9.91
N PHE A 39 10.52 11.11 9.67
CA PHE A 39 9.86 11.97 10.64
C PHE A 39 9.41 11.18 11.87
N LEU A 40 8.78 10.02 11.67
CA LEU A 40 8.26 9.20 12.77
C LEU A 40 9.38 8.76 13.72
N VAL A 41 10.53 8.28 13.21
CA VAL A 41 11.64 7.83 14.07
C VAL A 41 12.28 8.94 14.91
N ARG A 42 12.04 10.21 14.57
CA ARG A 42 12.51 11.37 15.37
C ARG A 42 11.59 11.71 16.54
N HIS A 43 10.33 11.29 16.48
CA HIS A 43 9.30 11.69 17.44
C HIS A 43 8.64 10.51 18.15
N LEU A 44 8.68 9.31 17.58
CA LEU A 44 8.01 8.13 18.11
C LEU A 44 9.03 7.04 18.44
N SER A 45 8.80 6.39 19.58
CA SER A 45 9.54 5.18 19.95
C SER A 45 9.07 3.99 19.14
N TRP A 46 10.01 3.15 18.72
CA TRP A 46 9.67 1.89 18.05
C TRP A 46 8.88 0.95 18.96
N SER A 47 9.11 0.99 20.28
CA SER A 47 8.34 0.21 21.26
C SER A 47 6.86 0.61 21.30
N ASP A 48 6.57 1.89 21.04
CA ASP A 48 5.20 2.42 21.08
C ASP A 48 4.49 2.17 19.74
N MET A 49 5.24 2.18 18.64
CA MET A 49 4.70 1.97 17.29
C MET A 49 4.47 0.49 16.94
N ILE A 50 5.32 -0.44 17.38
CA ILE A 50 5.13 -1.88 17.15
C ILE A 50 5.01 -2.62 18.48
N LYS A 51 3.84 -3.25 18.66
CA LYS A 51 3.62 -4.21 19.75
C LYS A 51 4.09 -5.62 19.39
N SER A 52 3.94 -6.03 18.13
CA SER A 52 4.50 -7.29 17.62
C SER A 52 4.68 -7.18 16.12
N TYR A 53 5.73 -7.80 15.58
CA TYR A 53 5.90 -7.91 14.13
C TYR A 53 6.58 -9.22 13.74
N SER A 54 6.15 -9.73 12.61
CA SER A 54 6.77 -10.84 11.90
C SER A 54 7.65 -10.25 10.80
N ASN A 55 8.93 -10.60 10.78
CA ASN A 55 9.81 -10.25 9.68
C ASN A 55 9.92 -11.44 8.71
N ASP A 56 9.43 -11.26 7.49
CA ASP A 56 9.49 -12.23 6.40
C ASP A 56 10.81 -12.15 5.61
N GLN A 57 11.65 -11.13 5.87
CA GLN A 57 12.94 -10.93 5.21
C GLN A 57 14.11 -11.64 5.89
N VAL A 58 13.85 -12.53 6.87
CA VAL A 58 14.91 -13.29 7.51
C VAL A 58 15.19 -14.57 6.72
N ARG A 59 16.47 -14.82 6.43
CA ARG A 59 17.02 -15.94 5.65
C ARG A 59 16.59 -17.35 6.11
N PHE A 60 15.84 -17.48 7.21
CA PHE A 60 15.59 -18.72 7.95
C PHE A 60 14.13 -18.87 8.46
N ASN A 61 13.13 -18.49 7.65
CA ASN A 61 11.68 -18.45 7.96
C ASN A 61 11.23 -17.22 8.78
N ILE A 62 9.90 -17.03 8.83
CA ILE A 62 9.23 -15.95 9.56
C ILE A 62 9.63 -16.02 11.04
N ILE A 63 10.41 -15.05 11.50
CA ILE A 63 10.71 -14.87 12.91
C ILE A 63 9.65 -13.95 13.51
N SER A 64 8.90 -14.46 14.47
CA SER A 64 8.08 -13.64 15.34
C SER A 64 9.00 -13.01 16.39
N LEU A 65 9.08 -11.68 16.41
CA LEU A 65 9.75 -10.97 17.49
C LEU A 65 8.72 -10.70 18.59
N ASP A 66 9.02 -11.14 19.81
CA ASP A 66 8.27 -10.74 21.00
C ASP A 66 8.30 -9.21 21.15
N THR A 67 7.35 -8.66 21.91
CA THR A 67 7.27 -7.22 22.24
C THR A 67 8.66 -6.67 22.58
N MET A 68 9.08 -5.61 21.87
CA MET A 68 10.33 -4.95 22.22
C MET A 68 10.26 -4.42 23.66
N PRO A 69 11.31 -4.61 24.47
CA PRO A 69 11.34 -4.10 25.83
C PRO A 69 11.19 -2.58 25.81
N GLU A 70 10.37 -2.04 26.70
CA GLU A 70 10.21 -0.59 26.83
C GLU A 70 11.57 0.08 27.11
N ASN A 71 11.86 1.16 26.39
CA ASN A 71 13.02 1.99 26.65
C ASN A 71 12.59 3.20 27.48
N SER A 72 13.06 3.28 28.73
CA SER A 72 12.67 4.36 29.64
C SER A 72 13.17 5.76 29.23
N ILE A 73 14.18 5.82 28.36
CA ILE A 73 14.79 7.04 27.83
C ILE A 73 14.09 7.51 26.56
N ILE A 74 13.74 6.58 25.66
CA ILE A 74 13.12 6.88 24.37
C ILE A 74 11.60 6.76 24.51
N LYS A 75 10.93 7.90 24.62
CA LYS A 75 9.46 7.98 24.69
C LYS A 75 8.92 8.71 23.47
N SER A 76 7.75 8.31 23.00
CA SER A 76 7.07 9.04 21.94
C SER A 76 6.60 10.42 22.40
N ASP A 77 6.86 11.43 21.60
CA ASP A 77 6.32 12.79 21.71
C ASP A 77 5.29 13.02 20.59
N TYR A 78 4.09 12.49 20.82
CA TYR A 78 2.96 12.65 19.90
C TYR A 78 2.54 14.12 19.75
N TYR A 79 2.74 14.95 20.77
CA TYR A 79 2.36 16.35 20.73
C TYR A 79 3.26 17.13 19.77
N ALA A 80 4.58 16.93 19.84
CA ALA A 80 5.52 17.51 18.88
C ALA A 80 5.25 17.03 17.44
N ALA A 81 4.92 15.74 17.26
CA ALA A 81 4.55 15.22 15.95
C ALA A 81 3.26 15.88 15.40
N LEU A 82 2.18 15.91 16.19
CA LEU A 82 0.87 16.41 15.74
C LEU A 82 0.78 17.94 15.63
N SER A 83 1.70 18.67 16.27
CA SER A 83 1.82 20.12 16.11
C SER A 83 2.68 20.53 14.91
N SER A 84 3.35 19.59 14.25
CA SER A 84 4.18 19.85 13.08
C SER A 84 3.35 19.92 11.80
N MET A 85 3.23 21.10 11.21
CA MET A 85 2.57 21.28 9.91
C MET A 85 3.21 20.42 8.81
N TYR A 86 4.54 20.26 8.84
CA TYR A 86 5.25 19.37 7.91
C TYR A 86 4.77 17.92 8.03
N PHE A 87 4.64 17.41 9.25
CA PHE A 87 4.14 16.06 9.49
C PHE A 87 2.69 15.90 9.04
N LEU A 88 1.84 16.87 9.38
CA LEU A 88 0.43 16.83 8.98
C LEU A 88 0.28 16.84 7.45
N ASN A 89 1.10 17.60 6.74
CA ASN A 89 1.13 17.59 5.27
C ASN A 89 1.59 16.23 4.73
N LEU A 90 2.66 15.65 5.27
CA LEU A 90 3.10 14.30 4.88
C LEU A 90 2.01 13.24 5.12
N LEU A 91 1.37 13.29 6.29
CA LEU A 91 0.30 12.37 6.66
C LEU A 91 -0.90 12.54 5.72
N HIS A 92 -1.28 13.77 5.41
CA HIS A 92 -2.37 14.07 4.49
C HIS A 92 -2.08 13.55 3.09
N SER A 93 -0.91 13.86 2.52
CA SER A 93 -0.50 13.36 1.21
C SER A 93 -0.52 11.83 1.15
N ARG A 94 0.05 11.15 2.15
CA ARG A 94 0.01 9.68 2.23
C ARG A 94 -1.43 9.15 2.28
N THR A 95 -2.30 9.79 3.06
CA THR A 95 -3.71 9.40 3.17
C THR A 95 -4.43 9.55 1.83
N SER A 96 -4.26 10.68 1.15
CA SER A 96 -4.87 10.93 -0.16
C SER A 96 -4.43 9.92 -1.21
N LEU A 97 -3.14 9.56 -1.23
CA LEU A 97 -2.61 8.58 -2.18
C LEU A 97 -3.14 7.17 -1.89
N CYS A 98 -3.20 6.76 -0.62
CA CYS A 98 -3.86 5.50 -0.26
C CYS A 98 -5.34 5.49 -0.65
N MET A 99 -6.03 6.64 -0.56
CA MET A 99 -7.43 6.73 -1.02
C MET A 99 -7.52 6.55 -2.55
N ILE A 100 -6.61 7.13 -3.32
CA ILE A 100 -6.55 7.00 -4.78
C ILE A 100 -6.26 5.55 -5.18
N SER A 101 -5.20 4.92 -4.64
CA SER A 101 -4.87 3.52 -4.99
C SER A 101 -6.00 2.56 -4.61
N ASN A 102 -6.69 2.79 -3.48
CA ASN A 102 -7.90 2.01 -3.14
C ASN A 102 -9.03 2.18 -4.17
N GLN A 103 -9.22 3.39 -4.70
CA GLN A 103 -10.22 3.64 -5.74
C GLN A 103 -9.84 2.96 -7.06
N GLU A 104 -8.59 3.08 -7.49
CA GLU A 104 -8.07 2.42 -8.69
C GLU A 104 -8.15 0.89 -8.59
N THR A 105 -7.78 0.33 -7.45
CA THR A 105 -7.97 -1.10 -7.13
C THR A 105 -9.42 -1.53 -7.36
N ASN A 106 -10.38 -0.73 -6.88
CA ASN A 106 -11.79 -1.04 -7.03
C ASN A 106 -12.26 -0.93 -8.48
N VAL A 107 -11.68 -0.02 -9.27
CA VAL A 107 -11.93 0.07 -10.72
C VAL A 107 -11.40 -1.19 -11.42
N LEU A 108 -10.17 -1.63 -11.10
CA LEU A 108 -9.60 -2.86 -11.66
C LEU A 108 -10.44 -4.09 -11.29
N LYS A 109 -10.88 -4.22 -10.04
CA LYS A 109 -11.76 -5.32 -9.61
C LYS A 109 -13.04 -5.38 -10.45
N LYS A 110 -13.71 -4.24 -10.64
CA LYS A 110 -14.93 -4.17 -11.48
C LYS A 110 -14.63 -4.52 -12.93
N LYS A 111 -13.49 -4.06 -13.47
CA LYS A 111 -13.06 -4.42 -14.83
C LYS A 111 -12.83 -5.93 -14.95
N ALA A 112 -12.22 -6.57 -13.95
CA ALA A 112 -12.05 -8.02 -13.91
C ALA A 112 -13.39 -8.77 -13.87
N GLU A 113 -14.35 -8.31 -13.06
CA GLU A 113 -15.70 -8.88 -13.00
C GLU A 113 -16.39 -8.83 -14.38
N VAL A 114 -16.30 -7.70 -15.10
CA VAL A 114 -16.82 -7.56 -16.46
C VAL A 114 -16.13 -8.49 -17.45
N ILE A 115 -14.81 -8.65 -17.37
CA ILE A 115 -14.06 -9.60 -18.21
C ILE A 115 -14.58 -11.03 -17.99
N ILE A 116 -14.79 -11.43 -16.74
CA ILE A 116 -15.29 -12.77 -16.38
C ILE A 116 -16.68 -12.98 -17.00
N GLU A 117 -17.59 -12.02 -16.83
CA GLU A 117 -18.95 -12.09 -17.41
C GLU A 117 -18.91 -12.21 -18.94
N LEU A 118 -18.03 -11.45 -19.61
CA LEU A 118 -17.86 -11.54 -21.05
C LEU A 118 -17.30 -12.89 -21.52
N ILE A 119 -16.42 -13.52 -20.73
CA ILE A 119 -15.91 -14.87 -21.01
C ILE A 119 -17.03 -15.89 -20.87
N GLU A 120 -17.79 -15.83 -19.78
CA GLU A 120 -18.90 -16.76 -19.52
C GLU A 120 -19.94 -16.70 -20.65
N ASN A 121 -20.33 -15.50 -21.06
CA ASN A 121 -21.26 -15.28 -22.18
C ASN A 121 -20.75 -15.76 -23.55
N GLU A 122 -19.43 -15.89 -23.75
CA GLU A 122 -18.86 -16.41 -25.00
C GLU A 122 -18.69 -17.94 -25.00
N LEU A 123 -18.70 -18.55 -23.82
CA LEU A 123 -18.60 -20.01 -23.65
C LEU A 123 -19.96 -20.71 -23.73
N ASP A 124 -21.05 -19.99 -23.43
CA ASP A 124 -22.43 -20.41 -23.65
C ASP A 124 -22.85 -20.37 -25.15
#